data_AF-A0A352MGD2-F1
#
_entry.id   AF-A0A352MGD2-F1
#
_cell.length_a   1.000
_cell.length_b   1.000
_cell.length_c   1.000
_cell.angle_alpha   90.00
_cell.angle_beta   90.00
_cell.angle_gamma   90.00
#
_symmetry.space_group_name_H-M   'P 1'
#
loop_
_entity.id
_entity.type
_entity.pdbx_description
1 polymer ?
#
loop_
_entity_poly.entity_id
_entity_poly.type
_entity_poly.pdbx_seq_one_letter_code
_entity_poly.pdbx_strand_id
1 'polypeptide(L)'
;MKTSDKIPHGNSFKVPEKYFEELNSRIIASTVENQNKKNKPGIYVKLKPFLAIAASVAVLTLLTYSGMKLFPPRNEAASLSGIPVEEYPEAILNEIDILTLEGNLVLTEIPDMEPVINEKDIIDYLVLENIDINELQEQL
;
A
#
# COMPACT_ATOMS: atom_id res chain seq x y z
N MET A 1 -9.11 6.57 65.72
CA MET A 1 -9.75 5.32 66.19
C MET A 1 -11.12 5.24 65.55
N LYS A 2 -11.40 4.22 64.75
CA LYS A 2 -12.74 4.00 64.15
C LYS A 2 -13.53 3.12 65.12
N THR A 3 -14.66 3.62 65.61
CA THR A 3 -15.52 2.98 66.60
C THR A 3 -16.24 1.78 65.99
N SER A 4 -16.08 0.62 66.61
CA SER A 4 -16.64 -0.68 66.23
C SER A 4 -18.04 -0.92 66.83
N ASP A 5 -18.90 0.11 66.87
CA ASP A 5 -20.19 0.08 67.58
C ASP A 5 -21.38 -0.46 66.75
N LYS A 6 -21.13 -1.26 65.71
CA LYS A 6 -22.21 -1.80 64.86
C LYS A 6 -22.10 -3.30 64.58
N ILE A 7 -21.60 -4.07 65.54
CA ILE A 7 -21.67 -5.53 65.44
C ILE A 7 -22.80 -6.00 66.34
N PRO A 8 -23.96 -6.42 65.79
CA PRO A 8 -25.07 -6.91 66.60
C PRO A 8 -24.62 -8.16 67.37
N HIS A 9 -24.92 -8.24 68.67
CA HIS A 9 -24.60 -9.37 69.57
C HIS A 9 -25.38 -10.67 69.26
N GLY A 10 -25.83 -10.87 68.02
CA GLY A 10 -26.47 -12.07 67.51
C GLY A 10 -25.54 -12.88 66.60
N ASN A 11 -25.86 -14.16 66.40
CA ASN A 11 -25.10 -15.11 65.60
C ASN A 11 -24.55 -14.50 64.29
N SER A 12 -23.24 -14.20 64.26
CA SER A 12 -22.57 -13.52 63.15
C SER A 12 -22.45 -14.38 61.88
N PHE A 13 -22.81 -15.66 61.95
CA PHE A 13 -22.89 -16.56 60.81
C PHE A 13 -24.29 -16.62 60.19
N LYS A 14 -25.28 -15.89 60.75
CA LYS A 14 -26.62 -15.84 60.18
C LYS A 14 -26.65 -14.82 59.05
N VAL A 15 -27.07 -15.27 57.87
CA VAL A 15 -27.28 -14.41 56.71
C VAL A 15 -28.38 -13.38 57.04
N PRO A 16 -28.21 -12.09 56.68
CA PRO A 16 -29.24 -11.08 56.87
C PRO A 16 -30.56 -11.49 56.23
N GLU A 17 -31.67 -11.11 56.86
CA GLU A 17 -32.99 -11.28 56.26
C GLU A 17 -33.03 -10.54 54.93
N LYS A 18 -33.66 -11.17 53.91
CA LYS A 18 -33.83 -10.63 52.56
C LYS A 18 -32.56 -10.49 51.71
N TYR A 19 -31.41 -11.02 52.16
CA TYR A 19 -30.15 -10.92 51.42
C TYR A 19 -30.25 -11.50 50.00
N PHE A 20 -30.86 -12.67 49.84
CA PHE A 20 -30.94 -13.35 48.54
C PHE A 20 -31.94 -12.68 47.59
N GLU A 21 -32.99 -12.09 48.15
CA GLU A 21 -34.03 -11.35 47.45
C GLU A 21 -33.50 -10.02 46.90
N GLU A 22 -32.71 -9.30 47.71
CA GLU A 22 -32.03 -8.07 47.30
C GLU A 22 -30.85 -8.34 46.35
N LEU A 23 -30.15 -9.46 46.51
CA LEU A 23 -29.01 -9.82 45.68
C LEU A 23 -29.42 -9.96 44.21
N ASN A 24 -30.51 -10.68 43.92
CA ASN A 24 -31.02 -10.82 42.56
C ASN A 24 -31.38 -9.46 41.95
N SER A 25 -32.09 -8.62 42.71
CA SER A 25 -32.47 -7.27 42.29
C SER A 25 -31.24 -6.39 42.00
N ARG A 26 -30.20 -6.48 42.83
CA ARG A 26 -28.93 -5.74 42.67
C ARG A 26 -28.15 -6.19 41.45
N ILE A 27 -28.09 -7.50 41.18
CA ILE A 27 -27.43 -8.06 40.00
C ILE A 27 -28.13 -7.55 38.73
N ILE A 28 -29.45 -7.62 38.67
CA ILE A 28 -30.22 -7.16 37.51
C ILE A 28 -30.00 -5.65 37.28
N ALA A 29 -30.13 -4.83 38.32
CA ALA A 29 -29.89 -3.39 38.22
C ALA A 29 -28.48 -3.05 37.70
N SER A 30 -27.45 -3.71 38.23
CA SER A 30 -26.05 -3.46 37.86
C SER A 30 -25.69 -3.96 36.45
N THR A 31 -26.38 -4.98 35.96
CA THR A 31 -26.09 -5.59 34.66
C THR A 31 -26.86 -4.90 33.52
N VAL A 32 -28.09 -4.46 33.76
CA VAL A 32 -28.93 -3.80 32.75
C VAL A 32 -28.45 -2.36 32.47
N GLU A 33 -27.99 -1.64 33.49
CA GLU A 33 -27.56 -0.24 33.34
C GLU A 33 -26.24 -0.10 32.53
N ASN A 34 -25.36 -1.11 32.59
CA ASN A 34 -24.07 -1.09 31.90
C ASN A 34 -24.13 -1.51 30.42
N GLN A 35 -25.21 -2.15 29.96
CA GLN A 35 -25.36 -2.57 28.55
C GLN A 35 -25.73 -1.40 27.61
N ASN A 36 -26.26 -0.30 28.14
CA ASN A 36 -26.79 0.82 27.34
C ASN A 36 -25.85 2.03 27.20
N LYS A 37 -24.73 2.10 27.93
CA LYS A 37 -23.70 3.12 27.69
C LYS A 37 -22.75 2.71 26.57
N LYS A 38 -23.30 2.38 25.39
CA LYS A 38 -22.51 2.45 24.14
C LYS A 38 -22.29 3.92 23.85
N ASN A 39 -21.18 4.47 24.37
CA ASN A 39 -20.72 5.81 24.04
C ASN A 39 -20.64 5.90 22.51
N LYS A 40 -21.60 6.61 21.90
CA LYS A 40 -21.62 6.83 20.46
C LYS A 40 -20.28 7.48 20.11
N PRO A 41 -19.46 6.91 19.21
CA PRO A 41 -18.19 7.51 18.86
C PRO A 41 -18.49 8.91 18.31
N GLY A 42 -17.91 9.92 18.96
CA GLY A 42 -18.11 11.32 18.58
C GLY A 42 -17.70 11.56 17.13
N ILE A 43 -18.27 12.61 16.52
CA ILE A 43 -18.04 12.96 15.11
C ILE A 43 -16.52 13.10 14.81
N TYR A 44 -15.73 13.56 15.78
CA TYR A 44 -14.27 13.65 15.71
C TYR A 44 -13.57 12.31 15.47
N VAL A 45 -14.11 11.18 15.96
CA VAL A 45 -13.55 9.84 15.73
C VAL A 45 -13.72 9.44 14.27
N LYS A 46 -14.82 9.86 13.63
CA LYS A 46 -15.10 9.58 12.21
C LYS A 46 -14.29 10.45 11.25
N LEU A 47 -13.81 11.61 11.69
CA LEU A 47 -13.02 12.55 10.88
C LEU A 47 -11.52 12.21 10.83
N LYS A 48 -11.01 11.43 11.80
CA LYS A 48 -9.60 10.98 11.84
C LYS A 48 -9.09 10.38 10.50
N PRO A 49 -9.80 9.46 9.83
CA PRO A 49 -9.31 8.90 8.57
C PRO A 49 -9.28 9.94 7.43
N PHE A 50 -10.25 10.85 7.36
CA PHE A 50 -10.27 11.90 6.34
C PHE A 50 -9.11 12.90 6.51
N LEU A 51 -8.73 13.18 7.76
CA LEU A 51 -7.58 14.04 8.06
C LEU A 51 -6.26 13.43 7.56
N ALA A 52 -6.09 12.10 7.69
CA ALA A 52 -4.91 11.40 7.22
C ALA A 52 -4.78 11.44 5.69
N ILE A 53 -5.90 11.28 4.97
CA ILE A 53 -5.93 11.40 3.50
C ILE A 53 -5.58 12.83 3.06
N ALA A 54 -6.20 13.84 3.68
CA ALA A 54 -5.91 15.24 3.37
C ALA A 54 -4.45 15.61 3.64
N ALA A 55 -3.87 15.10 4.73
CA ALA A 55 -2.46 15.32 5.05
C ALA A 55 -1.52 14.70 4.00
N SER A 56 -1.82 13.50 3.49
CA SER A 56 -1.04 12.87 2.42
C SER A 56 -1.02 13.71 1.14
N VAL A 57 -2.19 14.18 0.69
CA VAL A 57 -2.31 15.05 -0.49
C VAL A 57 -1.58 16.38 -0.28
N ALA A 58 -1.70 16.97 0.91
CA ALA A 58 -1.02 18.20 1.26
C ALA A 58 0.51 18.05 1.24
N VAL A 59 1.04 16.95 1.77
CA VAL A 59 2.48 16.66 1.74
C VAL A 59 2.97 16.49 0.31
N LEU A 60 2.26 15.70 -0.51
CA LEU A 60 2.65 15.46 -1.90
C LEU A 60 2.69 16.77 -2.71
N THR A 61 1.66 17.60 -2.59
CA THR A 61 1.59 18.90 -3.27
C THR A 61 2.69 19.85 -2.80
N LEU A 62 2.99 19.89 -1.50
CA LEU A 62 4.11 20.68 -0.97
C LEU A 62 5.45 20.19 -1.51
N LEU A 63 5.64 18.87 -1.61
CA LEU A 63 6.88 18.26 -2.09
C LEU A 63 7.10 18.53 -3.58
N THR A 64 6.04 18.42 -4.39
CA THR A 64 6.07 18.81 -5.81
C THR A 64 6.39 20.29 -5.98
N TYR A 65 5.72 21.16 -5.23
CA TYR A 65 5.96 22.60 -5.27
C TYR A 65 7.38 22.97 -4.83
N SER A 66 7.85 22.37 -3.74
CA SER A 66 9.19 22.60 -3.21
C SER A 66 10.26 22.10 -4.19
N GLY A 67 10.04 20.96 -4.84
CA GLY A 67 10.90 20.44 -5.91
C GLY A 67 11.03 21.41 -7.08
N MET A 68 9.92 21.92 -7.61
CA MET A 68 9.93 22.93 -8.68
C MET A 68 10.63 24.23 -8.25
N LYS A 69 10.54 24.60 -6.98
CA LYS A 69 11.14 25.82 -6.44
C LYS A 69 12.65 25.69 -6.21
N LEU A 70 13.10 24.53 -5.73
CA LEU A 70 14.52 24.24 -5.46
C LEU A 70 15.30 23.94 -6.75
N PHE A 71 14.64 23.34 -7.74
CA PHE A 71 15.18 23.05 -9.05
C PHE A 71 14.34 23.79 -10.10
N PRO A 72 14.52 25.12 -10.26
CA PRO A 72 13.84 25.82 -11.33
C PRO A 72 14.20 25.17 -12.66
N PRO A 73 13.22 24.76 -13.49
CA PRO A 73 13.54 24.25 -14.81
C PRO A 73 14.27 25.35 -15.57
N ARG A 74 15.52 25.07 -15.96
CA ARG A 74 16.22 25.89 -16.94
C ARG A 74 15.40 25.76 -18.21
N ASN A 75 14.65 26.81 -18.54
CA ASN A 75 13.78 26.85 -19.71
C ASN A 75 14.63 26.79 -20.99
N GLU A 76 15.07 25.60 -21.39
CA GLU A 76 15.50 25.30 -22.76
C GLU A 76 14.30 24.85 -23.62
N ALA A 77 13.08 25.01 -23.10
CA ALA A 77 11.83 24.70 -23.78
C ALA A 77 11.31 25.84 -24.69
N ALA A 78 12.04 26.94 -24.86
CA ALA A 78 11.72 27.93 -25.91
C ALA A 78 12.12 27.45 -27.32
N SER A 79 12.85 26.33 -27.43
CA SER A 79 13.29 25.77 -28.72
C SER A 79 12.66 24.42 -29.08
N LEU A 80 11.70 23.90 -28.29
CA LEU A 80 11.15 22.55 -28.45
C LEU A 80 9.70 22.51 -28.95
N SER A 81 9.19 23.59 -29.54
CA SER A 81 7.90 23.59 -30.24
C SER A 81 7.99 23.10 -31.71
N GLY A 82 9.03 22.32 -32.05
CA GLY A 82 9.30 21.95 -33.44
C GLY A 82 10.12 20.68 -33.66
N ILE A 83 10.21 19.76 -32.71
CA ILE A 83 10.93 18.49 -32.90
C ILE A 83 9.93 17.35 -33.14
N PRO A 84 9.88 16.74 -34.35
CA PRO A 84 9.08 15.55 -34.61
C PRO A 84 9.60 14.36 -33.80
N VAL A 85 8.67 13.57 -33.25
CA VAL A 85 8.91 12.48 -32.28
C VAL A 85 9.55 11.22 -32.92
N GLU A 86 10.08 11.31 -34.15
CA GLU A 86 10.50 10.13 -34.92
C GLU A 86 11.99 9.77 -34.80
N GLU A 87 12.83 10.58 -34.15
CA GLU A 87 14.31 10.44 -34.25
C GLU A 87 15.02 10.11 -32.90
N TYR A 88 14.36 9.42 -31.97
CA TYR A 88 14.94 9.11 -30.66
C TYR A 88 15.03 7.65 -30.17
N PRO A 89 14.60 6.58 -30.88
CA PRO A 89 14.90 5.23 -30.40
C PRO A 89 16.38 4.86 -30.62
N GLU A 90 16.97 5.23 -31.75
CA GLU A 90 18.33 4.81 -32.14
C GLU A 90 19.45 5.48 -31.33
N ALA A 91 19.26 6.74 -30.93
CA ALA A 91 20.24 7.46 -30.11
C ALA A 91 20.32 6.89 -28.68
N ILE A 92 19.17 6.50 -28.11
CA ILE A 92 19.09 5.87 -26.79
C ILE A 92 19.65 4.44 -26.87
N LEU A 93 19.36 3.70 -27.94
CA LEU A 93 19.91 2.35 -28.16
C LEU A 93 21.43 2.34 -28.32
N ASN A 94 22.00 3.33 -28.99
CA ASN A 94 23.46 3.44 -29.17
C ASN A 94 24.22 3.87 -27.91
N GLU A 95 23.55 4.45 -26.91
CA GLU A 95 24.15 4.80 -25.62
C GLU A 95 24.17 3.63 -24.62
N ILE A 96 23.48 2.54 -24.94
CA ILE A 96 23.42 1.35 -24.09
C ILE A 96 24.69 0.52 -24.32
N ASP A 97 25.69 0.71 -23.47
CA ASP A 97 26.91 -0.08 -23.47
C ASP A 97 26.63 -1.52 -22.99
N ILE A 98 27.07 -2.50 -23.77
CA ILE A 98 26.92 -3.95 -23.51
C ILE A 98 27.53 -4.31 -22.14
N LEU A 99 28.61 -3.65 -21.72
CA LEU A 99 29.23 -3.85 -20.40
C LEU A 99 28.28 -3.46 -19.25
N THR A 100 27.40 -2.48 -19.49
CA THR A 100 26.39 -2.04 -18.52
C THR A 100 25.24 -3.05 -18.42
N LEU A 101 24.89 -3.72 -19.52
CA LEU A 101 23.91 -4.82 -19.50
C LEU A 101 24.47 -6.03 -18.77
N GLU A 102 25.72 -6.40 -19.04
CA GLU A 102 26.36 -7.58 -18.43
C GLU A 102 26.50 -7.41 -16.91
N GLY A 103 26.83 -6.21 -16.43
CA GLY A 103 26.86 -5.90 -15.00
C GLY A 103 25.49 -5.99 -14.30
N ASN A 104 24.40 -5.74 -15.02
CA ASN A 104 23.03 -5.85 -14.52
C ASN A 104 22.44 -7.27 -14.66
N LEU A 105 23.00 -8.10 -15.57
CA LEU A 105 22.60 -9.49 -15.78
C LEU A 105 23.06 -10.41 -14.63
N VAL A 106 24.20 -10.13 -13.99
CA VAL A 106 24.73 -10.96 -12.88
C VAL A 106 23.81 -10.98 -11.63
N LEU A 107 22.90 -10.00 -11.49
CA LEU A 107 21.93 -9.94 -10.39
C LEU A 107 20.56 -10.52 -10.73
N THR A 108 20.33 -10.92 -11.97
CA THR A 108 19.10 -11.60 -12.38
C THR A 108 19.46 -13.05 -12.65
N GLU A 109 19.21 -13.93 -11.67
CA GLU A 109 19.16 -15.38 -11.93
C GLU A 109 18.08 -15.59 -13.01
N ILE A 110 18.52 -15.69 -14.27
CA ILE A 110 17.68 -16.17 -15.36
C ILE A 110 17.47 -17.65 -15.04
N PRO A 111 16.26 -18.09 -14.66
CA PRO A 111 16.01 -19.52 -14.57
C PRO A 111 16.31 -20.10 -15.95
N ASP A 112 17.05 -21.20 -16.01
CA ASP A 112 17.33 -21.98 -17.23
C ASP A 112 16.00 -22.28 -17.95
N MET A 113 15.55 -21.35 -18.75
CA MET A 113 14.36 -21.45 -19.55
C MET A 113 14.93 -21.70 -20.94
N GLU A 114 15.03 -22.99 -21.29
CA GLU A 114 15.23 -23.36 -22.68
C GLU A 114 14.18 -22.59 -23.49
N PRO A 115 14.59 -21.80 -24.50
CA PRO A 115 13.65 -21.02 -25.25
C PRO A 115 12.77 -22.02 -26.01
N VAL A 116 11.53 -22.18 -25.54
CA VAL A 116 10.49 -22.95 -26.24
C VAL A 116 10.07 -22.13 -27.43
N ILE A 117 10.93 -22.09 -28.45
CA ILE A 117 10.67 -21.42 -29.71
C ILE A 117 9.70 -22.33 -30.47
N ASN A 118 8.47 -21.85 -30.63
CA ASN A 118 7.48 -22.55 -31.43
C ASN A 118 7.79 -22.32 -32.91
N GLU A 119 7.71 -23.35 -33.74
CA GLU A 119 7.99 -23.26 -35.19
C GLU A 119 7.14 -22.19 -35.88
N LYS A 120 5.93 -21.98 -35.37
CA LYS A 120 5.05 -20.91 -35.85
C LYS A 120 5.62 -19.51 -35.60
N ASP A 121 6.25 -19.28 -34.46
CA ASP A 121 6.83 -17.98 -34.11
C ASP A 121 8.04 -17.66 -35.01
N ILE A 122 8.78 -18.70 -35.44
CA ILE A 122 9.85 -18.58 -36.43
C ILE A 122 9.28 -18.19 -37.79
N ILE A 123 8.21 -18.84 -38.24
CA ILE A 123 7.59 -18.56 -39.53
C ILE A 123 7.01 -17.14 -39.54
N ASP A 124 6.32 -16.74 -38.48
CA ASP A 124 5.73 -15.40 -38.37
C ASP A 124 6.84 -14.31 -38.40
N TYR A 125 7.98 -14.55 -37.76
CA TYR A 125 9.14 -13.66 -37.82
C TYR A 125 9.74 -13.58 -39.23
N LEU A 126 9.96 -14.71 -39.91
CA LEU A 126 10.52 -14.74 -41.26
C LEU A 126 9.64 -14.02 -42.29
N VAL A 127 8.31 -14.13 -42.12
CA VAL A 127 7.35 -13.40 -42.96
C VAL A 127 7.34 -11.91 -42.65
N LEU A 128 7.43 -11.52 -41.37
CA LEU A 128 7.46 -10.11 -40.96
C LEU A 128 8.69 -9.39 -41.52
N GLU A 129 9.84 -10.03 -41.46
CA GLU A 129 11.11 -9.51 -41.99
C GLU A 129 11.24 -9.70 -43.52
N ASN A 130 10.23 -10.30 -44.16
CA ASN A 130 10.18 -10.58 -45.59
C ASN A 130 11.44 -11.32 -46.10
N ILE A 131 11.95 -12.24 -45.28
CA ILE A 131 13.14 -13.04 -45.58
C ILE A 131 12.69 -14.21 -46.46
N ASP A 132 13.19 -14.28 -47.69
CA ASP A 132 12.91 -15.41 -48.58
C ASP A 132 13.71 -16.63 -48.12
N ILE A 133 13.05 -17.76 -47.92
CA ILE A 133 13.65 -19.02 -47.44
C ILE A 133 14.76 -19.48 -48.41
N ASN A 134 14.67 -19.07 -49.69
CA ASN A 134 15.67 -19.38 -50.70
C ASN A 134 17.01 -18.63 -50.49
N GLU A 135 17.02 -17.44 -49.88
CA GLU A 135 18.26 -16.71 -49.56
C GLU A 135 19.05 -17.39 -48.43
N LEU A 136 18.35 -18.03 -47.49
CA LEU A 136 18.99 -18.72 -46.36
C LEU A 136 19.77 -19.97 -46.77
N GLN A 137 19.43 -20.59 -47.92
CA GLN A 137 20.17 -21.74 -48.45
C GLN A 137 21.43 -21.36 -49.22
N GLU A 138 21.59 -20.09 -49.59
CA GLU A 138 22.77 -19.61 -50.33
C GLU A 138 23.94 -19.20 -49.42
N GLN A 139 23.69 -19.06 -48.11
CA GLN A 139 24.68 -18.69 -47.08
C GLN A 139 25.23 -19.86 -46.25
N LEU A 140 24.96 -21.11 -46.64
CA LEU A 140 25.58 -22.33 -46.09
C LEU A 140 26.50 -22.98 -47.12
#